data_AF-T0MC89-F1
#
_entry.id   AF-T0MC89-F1
#
_cell.length_a   1.000
_cell.length_b   1.000
_cell.length_c   1.000
_cell.angle_alpha   90.00
_cell.angle_beta   90.00
_cell.angle_gamma   90.00
#
_symmetry.space_group_name_H-M   'P 1'
#
loop_
_entity.id
_entity.type
_entity.pdbx_description
1 polymer ?
#
loop_
_entity_poly.entity_id
_entity_poly.type
_entity_poly.pdbx_seq_one_letter_code
_entity_poly.pdbx_strand_id
1 'polypeptide(L)'
;MIDNKLDLYKIKKKVTNDYKFLSDIFSQLIHNKKYIIDLLYENIDLNIILKLFNYCSTIKEEYLFINLILDIPIDLSYNLMIAYFRSSKESETLNKGIDKIIKNLSNLDVLCDPTEIYKELFDSEIDSIDKALENNKVQEIFQKRLSTLRGVLKSFMNLIQSINLPYILKYYLSVNKIECIQFFKDFIFPLFIYNESKNLSPDEISRMDKNFKFSDILNQEVYNDKEDVFDNIDENNFQKNIKKSSLRNKILVLVDVLICIINDEDVVSYYLPICEEFKIYNKSILNKYSLENLSLDLYFQKESINELVRVQKSIIYLTVKEINSILLILNRLNLYDVELIVEDDNLNISLSILNTDWINEHDEEDVGLDNFIKQVKKSLYMY
;
A
#
# COMPACT_ATOMS: atom_id res chain seq x y z
N MET A 1 7.63 -0.59 11.69
CA MET A 1 8.26 -1.92 11.78
C MET A 1 9.34 -1.82 12.85
N ILE A 2 9.40 -2.74 13.83
CA ILE A 2 10.49 -2.74 14.83
C ILE A 2 11.70 -3.32 14.12
N ASP A 3 12.59 -2.45 13.66
CA ASP A 3 13.71 -2.82 12.78
C ASP A 3 14.85 -3.56 13.50
N ASN A 4 14.79 -3.68 14.84
CA ASN A 4 15.86 -4.27 15.62
C ASN A 4 15.36 -5.06 16.84
N LYS A 5 15.82 -6.31 16.99
CA LYS A 5 15.51 -7.16 18.17
C LYS A 5 15.96 -6.53 19.50
N LEU A 6 16.87 -5.55 19.45
CA LEU A 6 17.35 -4.80 20.62
C LEU A 6 16.35 -3.74 21.12
N ASP A 7 15.43 -3.26 20.28
CA ASP A 7 14.42 -2.27 20.72
C ASP A 7 13.28 -2.91 21.52
N LEU A 8 13.13 -4.24 21.49
CA LEU A 8 12.24 -4.98 22.37
C LEU A 8 12.59 -4.79 23.86
N TYR A 9 13.87 -4.53 24.19
CA TYR A 9 14.32 -4.28 25.57
C TYR A 9 13.98 -2.89 26.10
N LYS A 10 13.61 -1.94 25.22
CA LYS A 10 13.13 -0.61 25.62
C LYS A 10 11.64 -0.63 25.99
N ILE A 11 10.93 -1.70 25.66
CA ILE A 11 9.56 -1.92 26.09
C ILE A 11 9.59 -2.21 27.60
N LYS A 12 9.27 -1.21 28.42
CA LYS A 12 9.01 -1.43 29.83
C LYS A 12 7.71 -2.22 29.96
N LYS A 13 7.82 -3.54 30.13
CA LYS A 13 6.68 -4.41 30.42
C LYS A 13 6.15 -4.08 31.82
N LYS A 14 5.05 -3.34 31.89
CA LYS A 14 4.25 -3.25 33.11
C LYS A 14 3.12 -4.26 32.98
N VAL A 15 3.26 -5.42 33.64
CA VAL A 15 2.12 -6.34 33.81
C VAL A 15 1.32 -5.81 34.98
N THR A 16 0.42 -4.86 34.73
CA THR A 16 -0.58 -4.46 35.71
C THR A 16 -1.80 -5.35 35.53
N ASN A 17 -2.22 -6.03 36.61
CA ASN A 17 -3.51 -6.72 36.65
C ASN A 17 -4.69 -5.74 36.51
N ASP A 18 -4.43 -4.44 36.63
CA ASP A 18 -5.41 -3.34 36.63
C ASP A 18 -6.11 -3.15 35.27
N TYR A 19 -5.57 -3.71 34.18
CA TYR A 19 -6.10 -3.53 32.82
C TYR A 19 -6.70 -4.80 32.20
N LYS A 20 -7.07 -5.81 33.01
CA LYS A 20 -7.67 -7.05 32.49
C LYS A 20 -8.94 -6.77 31.66
N PHE A 21 -9.72 -5.76 32.02
CA PHE A 21 -10.91 -5.35 31.27
C PHE A 21 -10.60 -4.92 29.83
N LEU A 22 -9.40 -4.40 29.54
CA LEU A 22 -8.98 -4.04 28.18
C LEU A 22 -8.85 -5.30 27.31
N SER A 23 -8.34 -6.39 27.85
CA SER A 23 -8.26 -7.66 27.10
C SER A 23 -9.65 -8.11 26.65
N ASP A 24 -10.69 -7.90 27.47
CA ASP A 24 -12.07 -8.27 27.13
C ASP A 24 -12.66 -7.35 26.06
N ILE A 25 -12.51 -6.02 26.21
CA ILE A 25 -12.96 -5.02 25.22
C ILE A 25 -12.30 -5.28 23.86
N PHE A 26 -10.98 -5.44 23.83
CA PHE A 26 -10.23 -5.63 22.60
C PHE A 26 -10.49 -6.99 21.96
N SER A 27 -10.80 -8.01 22.78
CA SER A 27 -11.33 -9.28 22.26
C SER A 27 -12.68 -9.04 21.58
N GLN A 28 -13.60 -8.32 22.21
CA GLN A 28 -14.91 -8.02 21.60
C GLN A 28 -14.77 -7.20 20.29
N LEU A 29 -13.82 -6.27 20.21
CA LEU A 29 -13.53 -5.53 18.97
C LEU A 29 -13.13 -6.46 17.81
N ILE A 30 -12.22 -7.41 18.06
CA ILE A 30 -11.72 -8.31 17.00
C ILE A 30 -12.80 -9.28 16.51
N HIS A 31 -13.71 -9.71 17.40
CA HIS A 31 -14.77 -10.66 17.04
C HIS A 31 -16.03 -9.98 16.50
N ASN A 32 -16.32 -8.76 16.95
CA ASN A 32 -17.49 -8.02 16.50
C ASN A 32 -17.10 -7.00 15.43
N LYS A 33 -17.24 -7.43 14.17
CA LYS A 33 -16.93 -6.63 12.98
C LYS A 33 -17.63 -5.27 12.99
N LYS A 34 -18.82 -5.17 13.59
CA LYS A 34 -19.55 -3.90 13.71
C LYS A 34 -18.74 -2.82 14.41
N TYR A 35 -18.05 -3.17 15.51
CA TYR A 35 -17.24 -2.19 16.24
C TYR A 35 -16.03 -1.73 15.43
N ILE A 36 -15.41 -2.62 14.64
CA ILE A 36 -14.34 -2.22 13.73
C ILE A 36 -14.86 -1.27 12.64
N ILE A 37 -16.05 -1.55 12.08
CA ILE A 37 -16.70 -0.65 11.12
C ILE A 37 -16.94 0.73 11.74
N ASP A 38 -17.50 0.77 12.96
CA ASP A 38 -17.77 2.02 13.67
C ASP A 38 -16.47 2.81 13.94
N LEU A 39 -15.38 2.13 14.33
CA LEU A 39 -14.06 2.77 14.48
C LEU A 39 -13.52 3.33 13.15
N LEU A 40 -13.72 2.62 12.05
CA LEU A 40 -13.27 3.05 10.72
C LEU A 40 -14.02 4.29 10.22
N TYR A 41 -15.34 4.35 10.42
CA TYR A 41 -16.14 5.55 10.09
C TYR A 41 -15.74 6.77 10.91
N GLU A 42 -15.23 6.55 12.12
CA GLU A 42 -14.69 7.60 12.98
C GLU A 42 -13.22 7.96 12.67
N ASN A 43 -12.69 7.49 11.54
CA ASN A 43 -11.34 7.79 11.04
C ASN A 43 -10.22 7.39 12.03
N ILE A 44 -10.38 6.27 12.74
CA ILE A 44 -9.26 5.68 13.49
C ILE A 44 -8.06 5.44 12.56
N ASP A 45 -6.84 5.60 13.08
CA ASP A 45 -5.64 5.25 12.33
C ASP A 45 -5.67 3.76 11.93
N LEU A 46 -5.59 3.49 10.63
CA LEU A 46 -5.62 2.13 10.07
C LEU A 46 -4.51 1.24 10.64
N ASN A 47 -3.38 1.81 11.04
CA ASN A 47 -2.30 1.06 11.70
C ASN A 47 -2.73 0.50 13.05
N ILE A 48 -3.62 1.19 13.77
CA ILE A 48 -4.18 0.69 15.03
C ILE A 48 -5.03 -0.54 14.74
N ILE A 49 -5.87 -0.50 13.71
CA ILE A 49 -6.67 -1.66 13.28
C ILE A 49 -5.77 -2.83 12.88
N LEU A 50 -4.71 -2.59 12.10
CA LEU A 50 -3.76 -3.65 11.74
C LEU A 50 -3.04 -4.24 12.96
N LYS A 51 -2.72 -3.43 13.99
CA LYS A 51 -2.15 -3.91 15.25
C LYS A 51 -3.09 -4.82 16.03
N LEU A 52 -4.40 -4.63 15.94
CA LEU A 52 -5.38 -5.56 16.54
C LEU A 52 -5.23 -6.99 15.95
N PHE A 53 -4.82 -7.07 14.69
CA PHE A 53 -4.51 -8.33 14.01
C PHE A 53 -3.01 -8.62 13.96
N ASN A 54 -2.17 -7.98 14.80
CA ASN A 54 -0.70 -8.14 14.80
C ASN A 54 -0.07 -8.05 13.40
N TYR A 55 -0.59 -7.17 12.54
CA TYR A 55 -0.16 -7.05 11.13
C TYR A 55 -0.24 -8.36 10.34
N CYS A 56 -1.16 -9.25 10.72
CA CYS A 56 -1.34 -10.58 10.14
C CYS A 56 -0.05 -11.42 10.19
N SER A 57 0.65 -11.40 11.33
CA SER A 57 1.94 -12.08 11.47
C SER A 57 1.85 -13.61 11.46
N THR A 58 0.65 -14.15 11.70
CA THR A 58 0.36 -15.58 11.75
C THR A 58 -0.83 -15.93 10.87
N ILE A 59 -0.91 -17.19 10.45
CA ILE A 59 -2.02 -17.71 9.64
C ILE A 59 -3.40 -17.50 10.31
N LYS A 60 -3.46 -17.51 11.65
CA LYS A 60 -4.66 -17.22 12.44
C LYS A 60 -5.10 -15.77 12.31
N GLU A 61 -4.16 -14.84 12.42
CA GLU A 61 -4.43 -13.41 12.31
C GLU A 61 -4.78 -13.01 10.87
N GLU A 62 -4.10 -13.63 9.90
CA GLU A 62 -4.44 -13.58 8.48
C GLU A 62 -5.89 -14.02 8.22
N TYR A 63 -6.32 -15.15 8.79
CA TYR A 63 -7.68 -15.66 8.68
C TYR A 63 -8.72 -14.69 9.27
N LEU A 64 -8.48 -14.20 10.49
CA LEU A 64 -9.34 -13.24 11.15
C LEU A 64 -9.45 -11.92 10.36
N PHE A 65 -8.32 -11.43 9.86
CA PHE A 65 -8.27 -10.19 9.10
C PHE A 65 -9.00 -10.32 7.77
N ILE A 66 -8.77 -11.37 6.98
CA ILE A 66 -9.47 -11.51 5.69
C ILE A 66 -10.97 -11.68 5.86
N ASN A 67 -11.42 -12.38 6.90
CA ASN A 67 -12.84 -12.49 7.22
C ASN A 67 -13.47 -11.16 7.63
N LEU A 68 -12.72 -10.26 8.28
CA LEU A 68 -13.18 -8.89 8.49
C LEU A 68 -13.26 -8.14 7.15
N ILE A 69 -12.17 -8.16 6.39
CA ILE A 69 -12.02 -7.41 5.14
C ILE A 69 -13.11 -7.73 4.10
N LEU A 70 -13.55 -8.98 4.03
CA LEU A 70 -14.61 -9.39 3.10
C LEU A 70 -16.03 -8.98 3.53
N ASP A 71 -16.23 -8.66 4.81
CA ASP A 71 -17.54 -8.41 5.40
C ASP A 71 -17.83 -6.92 5.68
N ILE A 72 -16.83 -6.05 5.52
CA ILE A 72 -16.99 -4.60 5.68
C ILE A 72 -17.15 -3.89 4.32
N PRO A 73 -17.69 -2.65 4.30
CA PRO A 73 -17.82 -1.86 3.07
C PRO A 73 -16.53 -1.79 2.23
N ILE A 74 -16.66 -1.84 0.91
CA ILE A 74 -15.53 -1.99 -0.01
C ILE A 74 -14.52 -0.85 0.08
N ASP A 75 -15.00 0.38 0.29
CA ASP A 75 -14.19 1.58 0.46
C ASP A 75 -13.32 1.50 1.73
N LEU A 76 -13.88 0.99 2.83
CA LEU A 76 -13.16 0.79 4.08
C LEU A 76 -12.17 -0.37 4.00
N SER A 77 -12.60 -1.52 3.45
CA SER A 77 -11.72 -2.67 3.26
C SER A 77 -10.57 -2.36 2.31
N TYR A 78 -10.82 -1.57 1.27
CA TYR A 78 -9.80 -1.19 0.29
C TYR A 78 -8.68 -0.37 0.93
N ASN A 79 -9.05 0.65 1.73
CA ASN A 79 -8.08 1.46 2.46
C ASN A 79 -7.27 0.63 3.48
N LEU A 80 -7.93 -0.30 4.19
CA LEU A 80 -7.24 -1.24 5.08
C LEU A 80 -6.28 -2.16 4.33
N MET A 81 -6.65 -2.63 3.12
CA MET A 81 -5.79 -3.46 2.29
C MET A 81 -4.58 -2.70 1.74
N ILE A 82 -4.74 -1.40 1.43
CA ILE A 82 -3.60 -0.52 1.14
C ILE A 82 -2.69 -0.45 2.37
N ALA A 83 -3.22 -0.14 3.56
CA ALA A 83 -2.43 -0.03 4.78
C ALA A 83 -1.72 -1.36 5.14
N TYR A 84 -2.40 -2.49 4.95
CA TYR A 84 -1.85 -3.83 5.09
C TYR A 84 -0.66 -4.04 4.15
N PHE A 85 -0.84 -3.72 2.86
CA PHE A 85 0.26 -3.79 1.90
C PHE A 85 1.42 -2.90 2.33
N ARG A 86 1.19 -1.63 2.70
CA ARG A 86 2.24 -0.70 3.16
C ARG A 86 3.05 -1.24 4.33
N SER A 87 2.44 -2.06 5.18
CA SER A 87 3.07 -2.68 6.35
C SER A 87 3.77 -4.01 6.05
N SER A 88 3.60 -4.56 4.85
CA SER A 88 4.19 -5.83 4.43
C SER A 88 5.68 -5.72 4.07
N LYS A 89 6.40 -6.85 4.17
CA LYS A 89 7.82 -6.94 3.79
C LYS A 89 8.01 -6.75 2.28
N GLU A 90 7.02 -7.16 1.52
CA GLU A 90 6.94 -7.05 0.06
C GLU A 90 6.90 -5.58 -0.35
N SER A 91 6.06 -4.77 0.31
CA SER A 91 6.00 -3.33 0.07
C SER A 91 7.27 -2.62 0.55
N GLU A 92 7.86 -3.04 1.67
CA GLU A 92 9.16 -2.50 2.11
C GLU A 92 10.27 -2.76 1.07
N THR A 93 10.31 -3.97 0.52
CA THR A 93 11.26 -4.36 -0.53
C THR A 93 11.04 -3.56 -1.81
N LEU A 94 9.78 -3.42 -2.23
CA LEU A 94 9.39 -2.56 -3.35
C LEU A 94 9.82 -1.11 -3.13
N ASN A 95 9.53 -0.57 -1.95
CA ASN A 95 9.83 0.80 -1.58
C ASN A 95 11.34 1.08 -1.64
N LYS A 96 12.17 0.16 -1.13
CA LYS A 96 13.63 0.23 -1.24
C LYS A 96 14.11 0.18 -2.70
N GLY A 97 13.43 -0.61 -3.55
CA GLY A 97 13.72 -0.66 -4.99
C GLY A 97 13.37 0.65 -5.70
N ILE A 98 12.18 1.20 -5.44
CA ILE A 98 11.72 2.47 -5.99
C ILE A 98 12.61 3.63 -5.53
N ASP A 99 13.00 3.67 -4.26
CA ASP A 99 13.94 4.67 -3.73
C ASP A 99 15.28 4.66 -4.50
N LYS A 100 15.82 3.49 -4.83
CA LYS A 100 17.02 3.38 -5.67
C LYS A 100 16.81 3.92 -7.08
N ILE A 101 15.66 3.63 -7.69
CA ILE A 101 15.30 4.14 -9.01
C ILE A 101 15.23 5.67 -8.98
N ILE A 102 14.58 6.25 -7.98
CA ILE A 102 14.43 7.70 -7.82
C ILE A 102 15.77 8.38 -7.57
N LYS A 103 16.62 7.80 -6.71
CA LYS A 103 17.98 8.31 -6.49
C LYS A 103 18.78 8.32 -7.79
N ASN A 104 18.67 7.27 -8.61
CA ASN A 104 19.35 7.21 -9.89
C ASN A 104 18.78 8.23 -10.90
N LEU A 105 17.46 8.40 -10.96
CA LEU A 105 16.79 9.36 -11.85
C LEU A 105 17.32 10.79 -11.72
N SER A 106 17.73 11.20 -10.52
CA SER A 106 18.31 12.53 -10.30
C SER A 106 19.48 12.84 -11.24
N ASN A 107 20.30 11.82 -11.56
CA ASN A 107 21.51 11.93 -12.37
C ASN A 107 21.32 11.55 -13.85
N LEU A 108 20.11 11.18 -14.27
CA LEU A 108 19.82 10.69 -15.62
C LEU A 108 19.02 11.70 -16.44
N ASP A 109 19.35 11.82 -17.72
CA ASP A 109 18.58 12.60 -18.68
C ASP A 109 17.49 11.73 -19.30
N VAL A 110 16.26 11.89 -18.84
CA VAL A 110 15.09 11.09 -19.29
C VAL A 110 13.95 11.95 -19.86
N LEU A 111 14.10 13.27 -19.89
CA LEU A 111 13.14 14.18 -20.51
C LEU A 111 13.32 14.16 -22.03
N CYS A 112 12.41 13.47 -22.72
CA CYS A 112 12.58 13.16 -24.14
C CYS A 112 11.80 14.09 -25.08
N ASP A 113 11.24 15.20 -24.59
CA ASP A 113 10.52 16.14 -25.46
C ASP A 113 11.49 16.77 -26.47
N PRO A 114 11.31 16.53 -27.79
CA PRO A 114 12.22 17.07 -28.81
C PRO A 114 12.23 18.61 -28.87
N THR A 115 11.11 19.27 -28.55
CA THR A 115 11.02 20.74 -28.57
C THR A 115 11.82 21.35 -27.42
N GLU A 116 11.76 20.74 -26.24
CA GLU A 116 12.58 21.15 -25.09
C GLU A 116 14.06 20.86 -25.33
N ILE A 117 14.40 19.71 -25.93
CA ILE A 117 15.80 19.41 -26.32
C ILE A 117 16.33 20.46 -27.31
N TYR A 118 15.51 20.88 -28.28
CA TYR A 118 15.88 21.94 -29.22
C TYR A 118 16.12 23.26 -28.49
N LYS A 119 15.22 23.63 -27.58
CA LYS A 119 15.33 24.83 -26.76
C LYS A 119 16.59 24.83 -25.90
N GLU A 120 16.94 23.70 -25.28
CA GLU A 120 18.18 23.53 -24.50
C GLU A 120 19.46 23.68 -25.35
N LEU A 121 19.42 23.30 -26.63
CA LEU A 121 20.60 23.30 -27.51
C LEU A 121 20.85 24.65 -28.20
N PHE A 122 19.79 25.38 -28.53
CA PHE A 122 19.85 26.55 -29.40
C PHE A 122 19.33 27.83 -28.73
N ASP A 123 18.88 27.76 -27.47
CA ASP A 123 18.26 28.87 -26.72
C ASP A 123 17.10 29.55 -27.49
N SER A 124 16.38 28.76 -28.30
CA SER A 124 15.31 29.22 -29.18
C SER A 124 14.14 28.24 -29.18
N GLU A 125 12.92 28.77 -29.26
CA GLU A 125 11.70 27.96 -29.33
C GLU A 125 11.44 27.45 -30.75
N ILE A 126 10.75 26.32 -30.84
CA ILE A 126 10.38 25.69 -32.10
C ILE A 126 8.92 25.23 -32.05
N ASP A 127 8.16 25.53 -33.10
CA ASP A 127 6.69 25.41 -33.05
C ASP A 127 6.18 23.96 -33.11
N SER A 128 7.03 22.98 -33.43
CA SER A 128 6.60 21.59 -33.54
C SER A 128 7.71 20.56 -33.29
N ILE A 129 7.27 19.39 -32.84
CA ILE A 129 8.11 18.21 -32.62
C ILE A 129 8.80 17.78 -33.91
N ASP A 130 8.08 17.76 -35.04
CA ASP A 130 8.65 17.32 -36.33
C ASP A 130 9.80 18.22 -36.77
N LYS A 131 9.63 19.55 -36.67
CA LYS A 131 10.69 20.52 -36.98
C LYS A 131 11.88 20.38 -36.04
N ALA A 132 11.65 20.10 -34.76
CA ALA A 132 12.72 19.86 -33.80
C ALA A 132 13.54 18.62 -34.17
N LEU A 133 12.86 17.56 -34.60
CA LEU A 133 13.48 16.30 -35.04
C LEU A 133 14.16 16.39 -36.41
N GLU A 134 13.98 17.43 -37.22
CA GLU A 134 14.80 17.63 -38.44
C GLU A 134 16.28 17.88 -38.13
N ASN A 135 16.59 18.31 -36.90
CA ASN A 135 17.96 18.57 -36.47
C ASN A 135 18.66 17.29 -35.98
N ASN A 136 19.75 16.89 -36.66
CA ASN A 136 20.51 15.68 -36.32
C ASN A 136 21.01 15.66 -34.86
N LYS A 137 21.41 16.80 -34.28
CA LYS A 137 21.87 16.85 -32.88
C LYS A 137 20.71 16.60 -31.90
N VAL A 138 19.52 17.12 -32.21
CA VAL A 138 18.31 16.88 -31.42
C VAL A 138 17.93 15.40 -31.50
N GLN A 139 17.96 14.80 -32.69
CA GLN A 139 17.72 13.36 -32.87
C GLN A 139 18.68 12.50 -32.04
N GLU A 140 19.98 12.79 -32.06
CA GLU A 140 20.99 12.05 -31.29
C GLU A 140 20.73 12.12 -29.78
N ILE A 141 20.44 13.32 -29.25
CA ILE A 141 20.11 13.51 -27.83
C ILE A 141 18.80 12.83 -27.47
N PHE A 142 17.77 13.00 -28.30
CA PHE A 142 16.47 12.36 -28.14
C PHE A 142 16.62 10.84 -28.03
N GLN A 143 17.32 10.20 -28.99
CA GLN A 143 17.55 8.76 -28.97
C GLN A 143 18.33 8.31 -27.72
N LYS A 144 19.32 9.08 -27.28
CA LYS A 144 20.08 8.79 -26.06
C LYS A 144 19.21 8.89 -24.79
N ARG A 145 18.39 9.93 -24.66
CA ARG A 145 17.46 10.10 -23.52
C ARG A 145 16.39 9.02 -23.52
N LEU A 146 15.85 8.68 -24.69
CA LEU A 146 14.89 7.59 -24.90
C LEU A 146 15.49 6.24 -24.48
N SER A 147 16.73 5.94 -24.89
CA SER A 147 17.46 4.74 -24.46
C SER A 147 17.66 4.69 -22.93
N THR A 148 17.95 5.85 -22.33
CA THR A 148 18.10 5.98 -20.87
C THR A 148 16.78 5.70 -20.15
N LEU A 149 15.68 6.29 -20.60
CA LEU A 149 14.34 6.05 -20.07
C LEU A 149 13.93 4.58 -20.20
N ARG A 150 14.20 3.95 -21.35
CA ARG A 150 13.99 2.50 -21.56
C ARG A 150 14.71 1.66 -20.50
N GLY A 151 15.96 2.01 -20.16
CA GLY A 151 16.73 1.34 -19.11
C GLY A 151 16.11 1.51 -17.71
N VAL A 152 15.59 2.70 -17.41
CA VAL A 152 14.87 2.97 -16.15
C VAL A 152 13.58 2.15 -16.07
N LEU A 153 12.77 2.17 -17.13
CA LEU A 153 11.52 1.39 -17.21
C LEU A 153 11.79 -0.11 -17.06
N LYS A 154 12.83 -0.64 -17.73
CA LYS A 154 13.23 -2.05 -17.58
C LYS A 154 13.58 -2.38 -16.14
N SER A 155 14.30 -1.49 -15.45
CA SER A 155 14.67 -1.68 -14.05
C SER A 155 13.45 -1.71 -13.14
N PHE A 156 12.47 -0.83 -13.38
CA PHE A 156 11.21 -0.81 -12.65
C PHE A 156 10.36 -2.07 -12.94
N MET A 157 10.21 -2.46 -14.20
CA MET A 157 9.44 -3.65 -14.58
C MET A 157 10.05 -4.93 -13.98
N ASN A 158 11.38 -5.05 -13.98
CA ASN A 158 12.07 -6.16 -13.31
C ASN A 158 11.83 -6.16 -11.80
N LEU A 159 11.81 -4.99 -11.16
CA LEU A 159 11.49 -4.87 -9.74
C LEU A 159 10.08 -5.37 -9.45
N ILE A 160 9.07 -4.91 -10.21
CA ILE A 160 7.68 -5.36 -10.06
C ILE A 160 7.55 -6.86 -10.30
N GLN A 161 8.24 -7.40 -11.33
CA GLN A 161 8.27 -8.82 -11.61
C GLN A 161 8.97 -9.65 -10.53
N SER A 162 9.83 -9.06 -9.70
CA SER A 162 10.49 -9.78 -8.61
C SER A 162 9.62 -9.92 -7.35
N ILE A 163 8.66 -9.01 -7.13
CA ILE A 163 7.88 -8.97 -5.90
C ILE A 163 6.71 -9.96 -5.97
N ASN A 164 6.54 -10.73 -4.91
CA ASN A 164 5.41 -11.65 -4.78
C ASN A 164 4.41 -11.05 -3.79
N LEU A 165 3.22 -10.62 -4.26
CA LEU A 165 2.24 -10.01 -3.35
C LEU A 165 1.77 -11.00 -2.26
N PRO A 166 1.44 -10.52 -1.05
CA PRO A 166 0.83 -11.34 -0.02
C PRO A 166 -0.42 -12.06 -0.54
N TYR A 167 -0.62 -13.31 -0.12
CA TYR A 167 -1.72 -14.15 -0.63
C TYR A 167 -3.08 -13.50 -0.41
N ILE A 168 -3.33 -12.99 0.80
CA ILE A 168 -4.58 -12.30 1.14
C ILE A 168 -4.83 -11.08 0.26
N LEU A 169 -3.78 -10.32 -0.07
CA LEU A 169 -3.92 -9.18 -0.98
C LEU A 169 -4.31 -9.64 -2.39
N LYS A 170 -3.67 -10.68 -2.92
CA LYS A 170 -4.07 -11.26 -4.21
C LYS A 170 -5.52 -11.74 -4.18
N TYR A 171 -5.91 -12.45 -3.13
CA TYR A 171 -7.28 -12.93 -2.99
C TYR A 171 -8.29 -11.77 -2.96
N TYR A 172 -8.00 -10.73 -2.16
CA TYR A 172 -8.85 -9.55 -2.05
C TYR A 172 -9.01 -8.82 -3.39
N LEU A 173 -7.90 -8.57 -4.10
CA LEU A 173 -7.92 -7.93 -5.42
C LEU A 173 -8.75 -8.77 -6.41
N SER A 174 -8.65 -10.11 -6.33
CA SER A 174 -9.40 -11.07 -7.16
C SER A 174 -10.91 -10.94 -6.98
N VAL A 175 -11.35 -11.11 -5.73
CA VAL A 175 -12.77 -11.16 -5.39
C VAL A 175 -13.45 -9.84 -5.71
N ASN A 176 -12.76 -8.72 -5.46
CA ASN A 176 -13.27 -7.38 -5.72
C ASN A 176 -13.04 -6.90 -7.16
N LYS A 177 -12.44 -7.72 -8.02
CA LYS A 177 -12.14 -7.39 -9.43
C LYS A 177 -11.40 -6.05 -9.58
N ILE A 178 -10.45 -5.80 -8.68
CA ILE A 178 -9.65 -4.58 -8.74
C ILE A 178 -8.73 -4.68 -9.95
N GLU A 179 -8.86 -3.72 -10.85
CA GLU A 179 -8.07 -3.67 -12.07
C GLU A 179 -6.59 -3.44 -11.76
N CYS A 180 -5.72 -3.97 -12.63
CA CYS A 180 -4.28 -3.81 -12.50
C CYS A 180 -3.88 -2.33 -12.41
N ILE A 181 -4.49 -1.47 -13.24
CA ILE A 181 -4.24 -0.04 -13.22
C ILE A 181 -4.57 0.58 -11.86
N GLN A 182 -5.67 0.17 -11.24
CA GLN A 182 -6.05 0.66 -9.90
C GLN A 182 -5.05 0.20 -8.85
N PHE A 183 -4.57 -1.05 -8.93
CA PHE A 183 -3.50 -1.53 -8.06
C PHE A 183 -2.23 -0.68 -8.20
N PHE A 184 -1.79 -0.37 -9.42
CA PHE A 184 -0.63 0.50 -9.62
C PHE A 184 -0.87 1.92 -9.08
N LYS A 185 -2.04 2.51 -9.36
CA LYS A 185 -2.41 3.86 -8.93
C LYS A 185 -2.42 4.03 -7.41
N ASP A 186 -2.93 3.04 -6.68
CA ASP A 186 -3.16 3.20 -5.23
C ASP A 186 -2.09 2.53 -4.37
N PHE A 187 -1.48 1.44 -4.86
CA PHE A 187 -0.47 0.68 -4.10
C PHE A 187 0.96 1.03 -4.53
N ILE A 188 1.22 1.27 -5.81
CA ILE A 188 2.60 1.37 -6.32
C ILE A 188 3.03 2.82 -6.50
N PHE A 189 2.30 3.61 -7.29
CA PHE A 189 2.67 4.99 -7.63
C PHE A 189 2.86 5.90 -6.42
N PRO A 190 2.06 5.84 -5.33
CA PRO A 190 2.27 6.69 -4.16
C PRO A 190 3.65 6.51 -3.49
N LEU A 191 4.33 5.38 -3.72
CA LEU A 191 5.72 5.19 -3.28
C LEU A 191 6.70 6.12 -3.98
N PHE A 192 6.41 6.57 -5.19
CA PHE A 192 7.27 7.51 -5.91
C PHE A 192 7.29 8.87 -5.23
N ILE A 193 6.12 9.43 -4.95
CA ILE A 193 5.98 10.72 -4.25
C ILE A 193 6.52 10.60 -2.82
N TYR A 194 6.21 9.50 -2.13
CA TYR A 194 6.73 9.29 -0.78
C TYR A 194 8.27 9.32 -0.75
N ASN A 195 8.94 8.65 -1.70
CA ASN A 195 10.40 8.68 -1.75
C ASN A 195 10.98 9.99 -2.29
N GLU A 196 10.27 10.72 -3.15
CA GLU A 196 10.62 12.10 -3.50
C GLU A 196 10.63 12.98 -2.24
N SER A 197 9.57 12.91 -1.43
CA SER A 197 9.40 13.73 -0.22
C SER A 197 10.50 13.51 0.83
N LYS A 198 11.10 12.31 0.89
CA LYS A 198 12.24 12.02 1.78
C LYS A 198 13.51 12.78 1.41
N ASN A 199 13.64 13.19 0.15
CA ASN A 199 14.79 13.95 -0.34
C ASN A 199 14.58 15.46 -0.18
N LEU A 200 13.44 15.88 0.36
CA LEU A 200 13.10 17.28 0.61
C LEU A 200 13.43 17.67 2.06
N SER A 201 13.82 18.93 2.24
CA SER A 201 13.95 19.56 3.55
C SER A 201 12.57 19.76 4.23
N PRO A 202 12.50 19.90 5.56
CA PRO A 202 11.24 20.11 6.28
C PRO A 202 10.41 21.30 5.77
N ASP A 203 11.06 22.38 5.37
CA ASP A 203 10.41 23.57 4.79
C ASP A 203 9.80 23.27 3.42
N GLU A 204 10.37 22.34 2.67
CA GLU A 204 9.86 21.88 1.37
C GLU A 204 8.69 20.91 1.55
N ILE A 205 8.74 20.04 2.58
CA ILE A 205 7.64 19.14 2.94
C ILE A 205 6.40 19.94 3.37
N SER A 206 6.56 21.06 4.08
CA SER A 206 5.44 21.92 4.48
C SER A 206 4.72 22.63 3.31
N ARG A 207 5.41 22.76 2.17
CA ARG A 207 4.89 23.36 0.93
C ARG A 207 4.42 22.33 -0.09
N MET A 208 4.77 21.05 0.11
CA MET A 208 4.13 19.96 -0.61
C MET A 208 2.66 19.96 -0.22
N ASP A 209 1.77 19.98 -1.21
CA ASP A 209 0.34 19.83 -0.97
C ASP A 209 0.12 18.53 -0.21
N LYS A 210 -0.26 18.61 1.07
CA LYS A 210 -0.53 17.43 1.91
C LYS A 210 -1.70 16.61 1.38
N ASN A 211 -2.42 17.15 0.40
CA ASN A 211 -3.54 16.55 -0.30
C ASN A 211 -3.18 16.04 -1.70
N PHE A 212 -1.91 16.10 -2.13
CA PHE A 212 -1.52 15.67 -3.48
C PHE A 212 -1.77 14.17 -3.64
N LYS A 213 -2.92 13.83 -4.21
CA LYS A 213 -3.25 12.46 -4.59
C LYS A 213 -2.74 12.27 -6.02
N PHE A 214 -2.19 11.10 -6.33
CA PHE A 214 -1.91 10.76 -7.75
C PHE A 214 -3.18 10.84 -8.62
N SER A 215 -4.37 10.76 -8.02
CA SER A 215 -5.63 11.08 -8.69
C SER A 215 -5.70 12.49 -9.24
N ASP A 216 -5.02 13.47 -8.62
CA ASP A 216 -5.01 14.86 -9.06
C ASP A 216 -4.11 15.04 -10.30
N ILE A 217 -3.00 14.30 -10.42
CA ILE A 217 -2.22 14.22 -11.68
C ILE A 217 -3.08 13.60 -12.79
N LEU A 218 -3.76 12.49 -12.48
CA LEU A 218 -4.65 11.80 -13.42
C LEU A 218 -5.85 12.67 -13.85
N ASN A 219 -6.33 13.55 -12.96
CA ASN A 219 -7.45 14.46 -13.24
C ASN A 219 -6.99 15.79 -13.88
N GLN A 220 -5.72 16.19 -13.73
CA GLN A 220 -5.22 17.48 -14.22
C GLN A 220 -4.61 17.45 -15.61
N GLU A 221 -4.22 16.29 -16.18
CA GLU A 221 -3.52 16.30 -17.48
C GLU A 221 -3.97 15.27 -18.53
N VAL A 222 -5.02 14.45 -18.31
CA VAL A 222 -5.38 13.41 -19.30
C VAL A 222 -6.81 13.43 -19.84
N TYR A 223 -7.81 14.14 -19.27
CA TYR A 223 -9.20 13.95 -19.72
C TYR A 223 -10.15 15.16 -19.78
N ASN A 224 -9.66 16.40 -19.76
CA ASN A 224 -10.50 17.54 -20.17
C ASN A 224 -9.91 18.22 -21.41
N ASP A 225 -10.38 17.78 -22.58
CA ASP A 225 -10.44 18.64 -23.75
C ASP A 225 -11.17 19.94 -23.36
N LYS A 226 -10.42 21.04 -23.30
CA LYS A 226 -10.74 22.37 -23.86
C LYS A 226 -9.95 23.46 -23.13
N GLU A 227 -9.23 24.23 -23.94
CA GLU A 227 -9.02 25.68 -23.86
C GLU A 227 -9.60 26.38 -22.61
N ASP A 228 -8.78 27.22 -21.97
CA ASP A 228 -9.13 28.29 -21.01
C ASP A 228 -8.78 28.14 -19.51
N VAL A 229 -7.74 27.41 -19.11
CA VAL A 229 -7.26 27.43 -17.69
C VAL A 229 -5.94 28.19 -17.47
N PHE A 230 -5.27 28.65 -18.52
CA PHE A 230 -3.96 29.32 -18.38
C PHE A 230 -3.99 30.81 -18.02
N ASP A 231 -5.16 31.46 -17.96
CA ASP A 231 -5.20 32.92 -17.87
C ASP A 231 -5.00 33.52 -16.46
N ASN A 232 -4.82 32.72 -15.39
CA ASN A 232 -4.74 33.28 -14.03
C ASN A 232 -3.67 32.66 -13.11
N ILE A 233 -2.55 32.18 -13.63
CA ILE A 233 -1.39 31.83 -12.80
C ILE A 233 -0.31 32.88 -13.01
N ASP A 234 -0.13 33.71 -11.97
CA ASP A 234 0.83 34.81 -11.86
C ASP A 234 2.27 34.33 -12.25
N GLU A 235 2.66 34.60 -13.50
CA GLU A 235 3.86 34.08 -14.18
C GLU A 235 5.17 34.39 -13.44
N ASN A 236 5.16 35.40 -12.57
CA ASN A 236 6.35 35.87 -11.86
C ASN A 236 6.78 34.97 -10.68
N ASN A 237 5.92 34.06 -10.19
CA ASN A 237 6.26 33.11 -9.13
C ASN A 237 6.74 31.74 -9.66
N PHE A 238 6.49 31.41 -10.93
CA PHE A 238 6.85 30.12 -11.51
C PHE A 238 8.35 30.02 -11.80
N GLN A 239 8.96 31.13 -12.22
CA GLN A 239 10.36 31.15 -12.69
C GLN A 239 11.41 30.96 -11.57
N LYS A 240 11.06 31.15 -10.29
CA LYS A 240 11.97 30.91 -9.15
C LYS A 240 12.01 29.47 -8.64
N ASN A 241 11.13 28.58 -9.11
CA ASN A 241 11.08 27.17 -8.70
C ASN A 241 11.91 26.22 -9.60
N ILE A 242 12.59 26.73 -10.62
CA ILE A 242 13.14 25.94 -11.75
C ILE A 242 14.41 25.11 -11.41
N LYS A 243 15.00 25.23 -10.21
CA LYS A 243 16.00 24.24 -9.75
C LYS A 243 15.40 23.05 -9.00
N LYS A 244 14.12 23.12 -8.62
CA LYS A 244 13.35 22.05 -7.96
C LYS A 244 12.48 21.25 -8.94
N SER A 245 12.45 21.65 -10.22
CA SER A 245 11.60 21.09 -11.27
C SER A 245 12.18 19.87 -12.01
N SER A 246 13.48 19.57 -11.93
CA SER A 246 14.05 18.50 -12.78
C SER A 246 13.70 17.08 -12.32
N LEU A 247 13.81 16.75 -11.02
CA LEU A 247 13.55 15.39 -10.55
C LEU A 247 12.06 15.06 -10.59
N ARG A 248 11.21 15.99 -10.16
CA ARG A 248 9.75 15.82 -10.18
C ARG A 248 9.24 15.59 -11.60
N ASN A 249 9.68 16.38 -12.56
CA ASN A 249 9.30 16.19 -13.97
C ASN A 249 9.78 14.83 -14.51
N LYS A 250 10.97 14.37 -14.12
CA LYS A 250 11.46 13.02 -14.48
C LYS A 250 10.60 11.91 -13.87
N ILE A 251 10.10 12.08 -12.64
CA ILE A 251 9.20 11.13 -11.98
C ILE A 251 7.83 11.13 -12.68
N LEU A 252 7.27 12.29 -12.99
CA LEU A 252 6.00 12.42 -13.70
C LEU A 252 6.08 11.71 -15.06
N VAL A 253 7.08 12.04 -15.89
CA VAL A 253 7.31 11.35 -17.18
C VAL A 253 7.41 9.84 -17.01
N LEU A 254 8.11 9.36 -15.97
CA LEU A 254 8.19 7.92 -15.72
C LEU A 254 6.81 7.32 -15.39
N VAL A 255 6.02 7.98 -14.54
CA VAL A 255 4.68 7.51 -14.16
C VAL A 255 3.72 7.55 -15.35
N ASP A 256 3.73 8.60 -16.16
CA ASP A 256 2.88 8.74 -17.34
C ASP A 256 3.15 7.63 -18.37
N VAL A 257 4.43 7.38 -18.65
CA VAL A 257 4.82 6.29 -19.54
C VAL A 257 4.43 4.93 -18.97
N LEU A 258 4.54 4.73 -17.65
CA LEU A 258 4.07 3.50 -17.00
C LEU A 258 2.54 3.34 -17.08
N ILE A 259 1.77 4.41 -16.89
CA ILE A 259 0.30 4.39 -17.02
C ILE A 259 -0.08 3.93 -18.43
N CYS A 260 0.55 4.48 -19.47
CA CYS A 260 0.34 4.03 -20.85
C CYS A 260 0.65 2.56 -21.06
N ILE A 261 1.82 2.10 -20.58
CA ILE A 261 2.23 0.70 -20.70
C ILE A 261 1.18 -0.22 -20.04
N ILE A 262 0.60 0.22 -18.92
CA ILE A 262 -0.36 -0.56 -18.13
C ILE A 262 -1.77 -0.51 -18.71
N ASN A 263 -2.26 0.67 -19.12
CA ASN A 263 -3.64 0.92 -19.52
C ASN A 263 -3.88 0.87 -21.03
N ASP A 264 -2.83 0.69 -21.84
CA ASP A 264 -2.92 0.69 -23.30
C ASP A 264 -3.50 2.00 -23.87
N GLU A 265 -3.29 3.11 -23.16
CA GLU A 265 -3.73 4.46 -23.56
C GLU A 265 -2.78 5.12 -24.57
N ASP A 266 -3.31 6.13 -25.27
CA ASP A 266 -2.53 6.98 -26.17
C ASP A 266 -1.55 7.85 -25.37
N VAL A 267 -0.30 7.92 -25.82
CA VAL A 267 0.73 8.84 -25.29
C VAL A 267 1.20 9.74 -26.40
N VAL A 268 1.84 10.84 -25.99
CA VAL A 268 2.67 11.65 -26.87
C VAL A 268 3.52 10.74 -27.78
N SER A 269 3.36 10.95 -29.08
CA SER A 269 3.78 10.04 -30.15
C SER A 269 5.24 9.59 -30.07
N TYR A 270 6.12 10.39 -29.49
CA TYR A 270 7.54 10.09 -29.39
C TYR A 270 7.92 9.09 -28.29
N TYR A 271 7.04 8.79 -27.32
CA TYR A 271 7.25 7.68 -26.37
C TYR A 271 6.71 6.33 -26.85
N LEU A 272 5.87 6.34 -27.91
CA LEU A 272 5.20 5.16 -28.47
C LEU A 272 6.15 3.96 -28.69
N PRO A 273 7.37 4.11 -29.24
CA PRO A 273 8.26 2.97 -29.49
C PRO A 273 8.65 2.21 -28.23
N ILE A 274 8.81 2.91 -27.09
CA ILE A 274 9.09 2.29 -25.80
C ILE A 274 7.82 1.64 -25.25
N CYS A 275 6.68 2.34 -25.33
CA CYS A 275 5.42 1.83 -24.80
C CYS A 275 5.05 0.49 -25.45
N GLU A 276 5.14 0.39 -26.78
CA GLU A 276 4.86 -0.86 -27.51
C GLU A 276 5.77 -2.02 -27.08
N GLU A 277 7.06 -1.76 -26.87
CA GLU A 277 8.01 -2.76 -26.38
C GLU A 277 7.59 -3.30 -25.00
N PHE A 278 7.19 -2.42 -24.10
CA PHE A 278 6.83 -2.78 -22.72
C PHE A 278 5.39 -3.29 -22.56
N LYS A 279 4.49 -3.07 -23.52
CA LYS A 279 3.14 -3.68 -23.53
C LYS A 279 3.22 -5.22 -23.49
N ILE A 280 4.25 -5.83 -24.09
CA ILE A 280 4.49 -7.28 -24.00
C ILE A 280 4.82 -7.70 -22.56
N TYR A 281 5.60 -6.88 -21.83
CA TYR A 281 5.92 -7.11 -20.43
C TYR A 281 4.70 -6.92 -19.53
N ASN A 282 3.80 -5.99 -19.86
CA ASN A 282 2.55 -5.79 -19.13
C ASN A 282 1.71 -7.08 -19.12
N LYS A 283 1.56 -7.78 -20.25
CA LYS A 283 0.87 -9.08 -20.28
C LYS A 283 1.47 -10.10 -19.32
N SER A 284 2.79 -10.14 -19.17
CA SER A 284 3.46 -11.02 -18.19
C SER A 284 3.18 -10.61 -16.75
N ILE A 285 3.14 -9.31 -16.44
CA ILE A 285 2.81 -8.79 -15.11
C ILE A 285 1.35 -9.05 -14.78
N LEU A 286 0.44 -8.79 -15.72
CA LEU A 286 -0.99 -9.10 -15.65
C LEU A 286 -1.23 -10.61 -15.42
N ASN A 287 -0.44 -11.47 -16.07
CA ASN A 287 -0.51 -12.91 -15.87
C ASN A 287 0.08 -13.35 -14.50
N LYS A 288 1.14 -12.69 -14.01
CA LYS A 288 1.70 -12.98 -12.68
C LYS A 288 0.74 -12.59 -11.57
N TYR A 289 0.08 -11.46 -11.75
CA TYR A 289 -1.00 -11.01 -10.91
C TYR A 289 -2.35 -11.52 -11.39
N SER A 290 -2.42 -12.50 -12.30
CA SER A 290 -3.71 -13.04 -12.71
C SER A 290 -4.33 -13.67 -11.48
N LEU A 291 -5.49 -13.12 -11.15
CA LEU A 291 -6.16 -13.31 -9.88
C LEU A 291 -6.98 -14.61 -9.88
N GLU A 292 -6.72 -15.50 -10.83
CA GLU A 292 -7.53 -16.66 -11.14
C GLU A 292 -7.16 -17.84 -10.21
N ASN A 293 -8.17 -18.58 -9.74
CA ASN A 293 -8.06 -19.81 -8.95
C ASN A 293 -7.44 -19.64 -7.54
N LEU A 294 -7.71 -18.53 -6.85
CA LEU A 294 -7.38 -18.38 -5.43
C LEU A 294 -8.52 -18.93 -4.56
N SER A 295 -8.17 -19.67 -3.50
CA SER A 295 -9.12 -20.29 -2.57
C SER A 295 -8.60 -20.14 -1.15
N LEU A 296 -9.35 -19.42 -0.31
CA LEU A 296 -9.05 -19.32 1.11
C LEU A 296 -9.10 -20.70 1.78
N ASP A 297 -10.03 -21.57 1.38
CA ASP A 297 -10.12 -22.94 1.91
C ASP A 297 -8.85 -23.75 1.67
N LEU A 298 -8.24 -23.64 0.48
CA LEU A 298 -6.98 -24.31 0.18
C LEU A 298 -5.80 -23.66 0.91
N TYR A 299 -5.79 -22.33 0.98
CA TYR A 299 -4.73 -21.57 1.65
C TYR A 299 -4.68 -21.86 3.16
N PHE A 300 -5.84 -21.88 3.81
CA PHE A 300 -6.00 -22.22 5.22
C PHE A 300 -6.19 -23.71 5.47
N GLN A 301 -6.03 -24.57 4.46
CA GLN A 301 -6.14 -26.03 4.56
C GLN A 301 -7.44 -26.55 5.21
N LYS A 302 -8.55 -25.82 5.06
CA LYS A 302 -9.85 -26.06 5.73
C LYS A 302 -9.76 -26.07 7.26
N GLU A 303 -8.70 -25.53 7.84
CA GLU A 303 -8.63 -25.38 9.29
C GLU A 303 -9.72 -24.39 9.72
N SER A 304 -10.62 -24.85 10.59
CA SER A 304 -11.57 -23.97 11.27
C SER A 304 -10.80 -22.99 12.16
N ILE A 305 -11.41 -21.85 12.48
CA ILE A 305 -10.82 -20.90 13.44
C ILE A 305 -10.51 -21.60 14.78
N ASN A 306 -11.30 -22.61 15.15
CA ASN A 306 -11.10 -23.49 16.32
C ASN A 306 -9.78 -24.27 16.23
N GLU A 307 -9.39 -24.70 15.04
CA GLU A 307 -8.12 -25.40 14.79
C GLU A 307 -6.93 -24.44 14.84
N LEU A 308 -7.11 -23.22 14.32
CA LEU A 308 -6.10 -22.16 14.35
C LEU A 308 -5.87 -21.57 15.76
N VAL A 309 -6.90 -21.50 16.59
CA VAL A 309 -6.86 -20.92 17.95
C VAL A 309 -6.21 -21.86 18.97
N ARG A 310 -6.23 -23.19 18.76
CA ARG A 310 -5.68 -24.19 19.70
C ARG A 310 -4.18 -24.06 19.99
N VAL A 311 -3.44 -23.34 19.15
CA VAL A 311 -1.97 -23.47 19.10
C VAL A 311 -1.23 -22.32 19.79
N GLN A 312 -1.82 -21.11 19.92
CA GLN A 312 -1.08 -19.96 20.48
C GLN A 312 -1.98 -18.83 21.00
N LYS A 313 -1.72 -18.37 22.23
CA LYS A 313 -2.26 -17.10 22.77
C LYS A 313 -1.81 -15.96 21.86
N SER A 314 -2.75 -15.15 21.36
CA SER A 314 -2.38 -13.91 20.67
C SER A 314 -2.13 -12.83 21.70
N ILE A 315 -1.00 -12.15 21.56
CA ILE A 315 -0.69 -10.97 22.36
C ILE A 315 -0.59 -9.82 21.38
N ILE A 316 -1.39 -8.78 21.59
CA ILE A 316 -1.25 -7.53 20.85
C ILE A 316 -0.51 -6.51 21.71
N TYR A 317 0.20 -5.61 21.05
CA TYR A 317 0.95 -4.53 21.70
C TYR A 317 0.43 -3.20 21.17
N LEU A 318 -0.10 -2.38 22.08
CA LEU A 318 -0.63 -1.06 21.77
C LEU A 318 -0.04 -0.05 22.74
N THR A 319 0.21 1.16 22.25
CA THR A 319 0.57 2.28 23.12
C THR A 319 -0.64 2.78 23.89
N VAL A 320 -0.43 3.42 25.05
CA VAL A 320 -1.50 4.08 25.82
C VAL A 320 -2.26 5.08 24.96
N LYS A 321 -1.56 5.84 24.11
CA LYS A 321 -2.19 6.75 23.14
C LYS A 321 -3.15 6.03 22.21
N GLU A 322 -2.75 4.89 21.65
CA GLU A 322 -3.59 4.10 20.73
C GLU A 322 -4.79 3.50 21.43
N ILE A 323 -4.61 2.99 22.66
CA ILE A 323 -5.69 2.47 23.47
C ILE A 323 -6.69 3.57 23.82
N ASN A 324 -6.22 4.71 24.31
CA ASN A 324 -7.07 5.86 24.62
C ASN A 324 -7.79 6.38 23.37
N SER A 325 -7.15 6.35 22.20
CA SER A 325 -7.81 6.72 20.93
C SER A 325 -9.01 5.81 20.63
N ILE A 326 -8.87 4.50 20.85
CA ILE A 326 -9.98 3.55 20.70
C ILE A 326 -11.06 3.81 21.77
N LEU A 327 -10.67 3.88 23.05
CA LEU A 327 -11.61 4.07 24.16
C LEU A 327 -12.42 5.36 24.02
N LEU A 328 -11.78 6.47 23.59
CA LEU A 328 -12.46 7.74 23.31
C LEU A 328 -13.57 7.58 22.26
N ILE A 329 -13.28 6.86 21.17
CA ILE A 329 -14.29 6.62 20.13
C ILE A 329 -15.41 5.73 20.67
N LEU A 330 -15.07 4.65 21.36
CA LEU A 330 -16.05 3.72 21.93
C LEU A 330 -16.97 4.40 22.95
N ASN A 331 -16.43 5.25 23.82
CA ASN A 331 -17.20 6.05 24.77
C ASN A 331 -18.13 7.03 24.05
N ARG A 332 -17.62 7.74 23.03
CA ARG A 332 -18.43 8.68 22.24
C ARG A 332 -19.59 8.01 21.51
N LEU A 333 -19.38 6.77 21.05
CA LEU A 333 -20.42 5.95 20.42
C LEU A 333 -21.37 5.30 21.44
N ASN A 334 -21.19 5.54 22.74
CA ASN A 334 -21.90 4.91 23.85
C ASN A 334 -21.86 3.36 23.80
N LEU A 335 -20.77 2.80 23.27
CA LEU A 335 -20.57 1.35 23.20
C LEU A 335 -19.97 0.79 24.49
N TYR A 336 -19.15 1.60 25.16
CA TYR A 336 -18.57 1.32 26.47
C TYR A 336 -18.57 2.60 27.30
N ASP A 337 -18.53 2.46 28.62
CA ASP A 337 -18.33 3.58 29.54
C ASP A 337 -17.11 3.27 30.40
N VAL A 338 -15.93 3.68 29.90
CA VAL A 338 -14.64 3.27 30.44
C VAL A 338 -13.72 4.47 30.60
N GLU A 339 -13.08 4.58 31.76
CA GLU A 339 -12.11 5.65 32.01
C GLU A 339 -10.87 5.52 31.11
N LEU A 340 -10.34 6.65 30.68
CA LEU A 340 -9.09 6.70 29.92
C LEU A 340 -7.91 6.34 30.81
N ILE A 341 -6.90 5.73 30.21
CA ILE A 341 -5.67 5.35 30.89
C ILE A 341 -4.83 6.60 31.13
N VAL A 342 -4.58 6.90 32.40
CA VAL A 342 -3.73 8.02 32.84
C VAL A 342 -2.29 7.52 33.06
N GLU A 343 -1.61 7.18 31.96
CA GLU A 343 -0.19 6.80 31.93
C GLU A 343 0.55 7.54 30.80
N ASP A 344 1.86 7.32 30.63
CA ASP A 344 2.63 7.91 29.52
C ASP A 344 2.09 7.40 28.17
N ASP A 345 1.71 8.32 27.29
CA ASP A 345 1.16 8.05 25.95
C ASP A 345 1.98 7.04 25.13
N ASN A 346 3.30 7.02 25.30
CA ASN A 346 4.21 6.15 24.55
C ASN A 346 4.45 4.79 25.22
N LEU A 347 3.89 4.55 26.41
CA LEU A 347 4.00 3.28 27.10
C LEU A 347 3.25 2.20 26.33
N ASN A 348 3.91 1.07 26.06
CA ASN A 348 3.29 -0.09 25.43
C ASN A 348 2.63 -1.00 26.47
N ILE A 349 1.34 -1.29 26.26
CA ILE A 349 0.57 -2.26 27.00
C ILE A 349 0.45 -3.53 26.17
N SER A 350 0.73 -4.68 26.79
CA SER A 350 0.54 -6.00 26.18
C SER A 350 -0.81 -6.58 26.58
N LEU A 351 -1.69 -6.83 25.62
CA LEU A 351 -3.01 -7.41 25.84
C LEU A 351 -3.03 -8.84 25.32
N SER A 352 -3.40 -9.79 26.18
CA SER A 352 -3.67 -11.16 25.75
C SER A 352 -5.08 -11.21 25.19
N ILE A 353 -5.23 -11.61 23.93
CA ILE A 353 -6.49 -11.69 23.21
C ILE A 353 -6.57 -13.09 22.57
N LEU A 354 -7.77 -13.66 22.42
CA LEU A 354 -7.98 -14.98 21.82
C LEU A 354 -7.30 -16.10 22.65
N ASN A 355 -7.70 -16.24 23.93
CA ASN A 355 -7.25 -17.33 24.79
C ASN A 355 -8.04 -18.63 24.53
N THR A 356 -7.42 -19.77 24.84
CA THR A 356 -8.00 -21.13 24.78
C THR A 356 -9.28 -21.30 25.59
N ASP A 357 -9.56 -20.43 26.56
CA ASP A 357 -10.79 -20.42 27.35
C ASP A 357 -12.04 -20.23 26.46
N TRP A 358 -11.85 -19.68 25.26
CA TRP A 358 -12.87 -19.58 24.22
C TRP A 358 -13.38 -20.92 23.68
N ILE A 359 -12.54 -21.98 23.69
CA ILE A 359 -12.97 -23.33 23.24
C ILE A 359 -14.00 -23.92 24.22
N ASN A 360 -14.01 -23.48 25.46
CA ASN A 360 -14.88 -24.01 26.50
C ASN A 360 -16.23 -23.28 26.60
N GLU A 361 -16.38 -22.10 25.99
CA GLU A 361 -17.62 -21.33 26.08
C GLU A 361 -18.59 -21.58 24.93
N HIS A 362 -18.15 -22.19 23.82
CA HIS A 362 -19.00 -22.29 22.64
C HIS A 362 -19.34 -23.67 22.07
N ASP A 363 -18.64 -24.78 22.29
CA ASP A 363 -19.09 -26.10 21.77
C ASP A 363 -18.31 -27.26 22.41
N GLU A 364 -18.62 -27.65 23.65
CA GLU A 364 -17.98 -28.83 24.27
C GLU A 364 -18.41 -30.16 23.62
N GLU A 365 -19.62 -30.24 23.06
CA GLU A 365 -20.17 -31.49 22.50
C GLU A 365 -19.75 -31.74 21.04
N ASP A 366 -19.79 -30.72 20.17
CA ASP A 366 -19.44 -30.88 18.74
C ASP A 366 -17.93 -31.07 18.53
N VAL A 367 -17.11 -30.45 19.37
CA VAL A 367 -15.65 -30.56 19.29
C VAL A 367 -15.14 -31.92 19.77
N GLY A 368 -15.81 -32.52 20.76
CA GLY A 368 -15.54 -33.89 21.19
C GLY A 368 -15.88 -34.90 20.10
N LEU A 369 -17.01 -34.69 19.41
CA LEU A 369 -17.46 -35.52 18.30
C LEU A 369 -16.53 -35.40 17.07
N ASP A 370 -16.09 -34.19 16.72
CA ASP A 370 -15.20 -33.96 15.58
C ASP A 370 -13.78 -34.49 15.81
N ASN A 371 -13.25 -34.36 17.04
CA ASN A 371 -11.98 -34.98 17.40
C ASN A 371 -12.06 -36.51 17.38
N PHE A 372 -13.19 -37.09 17.82
CA PHE A 372 -13.46 -38.52 17.72
C PHE A 372 -13.56 -38.97 16.26
N ILE A 373 -14.30 -38.26 15.41
CA ILE A 373 -14.43 -38.55 13.97
C ILE A 373 -13.07 -38.42 13.28
N LYS A 374 -12.25 -37.40 13.60
CA LYS A 374 -10.90 -37.24 13.04
C LYS A 374 -9.94 -38.35 13.49
N GLN A 375 -9.98 -38.76 14.76
CA GLN A 375 -9.18 -39.90 15.24
C GLN A 375 -9.60 -41.21 14.57
N VAL A 376 -10.91 -41.46 14.47
CA VAL A 376 -11.47 -42.65 13.82
C VAL A 376 -11.12 -42.69 12.33
N LYS A 377 -11.26 -41.57 11.60
CA LYS A 377 -10.83 -41.46 10.21
C LYS A 377 -9.32 -41.73 10.07
N LYS A 378 -8.49 -41.13 10.93
CA LYS A 378 -7.03 -41.32 10.87
C LYS A 378 -6.62 -42.77 11.17
N SER A 379 -7.33 -43.49 12.03
CA SER A 379 -7.11 -44.92 12.28
C SER A 379 -7.62 -45.82 11.14
N LEU A 380 -8.64 -45.40 10.41
CA LEU A 380 -9.19 -46.14 9.26
C LEU A 380 -8.36 -45.98 7.98
N TYR A 381 -7.60 -44.89 7.85
CA TYR A 381 -6.67 -44.67 6.72
C TYR A 381 -5.27 -45.28 6.96
N MET A 382 -5.02 -45.89 8.13
CA MET A 382 -3.76 -46.57 8.44
C MET A 382 -3.83 -48.11 8.36
N TYR A 383 -4.88 -48.67 7.74
CA TYR A 383 -4.97 -50.08 7.36
C TYR A 383 -5.21 -50.23 5.86
#